data_AF-A0A6L3NJ31-F1
#
_entry.id   AF-A0A6L3NJ31-F1
#
_cell.length_a   1.000
_cell.length_b   1.000
_cell.length_c   1.000
_cell.angle_alpha   90.00
_cell.angle_beta   90.00
_cell.angle_gamma   90.00
#
_symmetry.space_group_name_H-M   'P 1'
#
loop_
_entity.id
_entity.type
_entity.pdbx_description
1 polymer ?
#
loop_
_entity_poly.entity_id
_entity_poly.type
_entity_poly.pdbx_seq_one_letter_code
_entity_poly.pdbx_strand_id
1 'polypeptide(L)'
;MAQPAAEVRAPGPREILRLLAPFPGRAAMAVRVALICALVVLVTSGYGTPEAAISAYVVFFLNRADRVTSVVLAAAMLLLVTLVIALVVGVAIFSIDYSVLRVACMAVLSVALLYLTSASKLRPIGAILAMIVGFGLDQLGLAPVGEAATRALLYAWLMVAIPVGVAIVVNLLIAPSPRKLALAQLATRLRLAARRLRDDDDARAAFEASLREGDKQMLTWLKLSTLEGS
;
A
#
# COMPACT_ATOMS: atom_id res chain seq x y z
N MET A 1 25.03 -18.67 24.31
CA MET A 1 24.23 -19.81 23.80
C MET A 1 22.83 -19.30 23.54
N ALA A 2 22.40 -19.26 22.28
CA ALA A 2 21.07 -18.79 21.89
C ALA A 2 20.02 -19.83 22.32
N GLN A 3 18.98 -19.41 23.04
CA GLN A 3 17.87 -20.28 23.40
C GLN A 3 17.20 -20.79 22.12
N PRO A 4 16.90 -22.10 22.01
CA PRO A 4 16.22 -22.64 20.85
C PRO A 4 14.84 -21.96 20.74
N ALA A 5 14.49 -21.55 19.51
CA ALA A 5 13.17 -21.00 19.22
C ALA A 5 12.11 -21.98 19.74
N ALA A 6 11.30 -21.52 20.70
CA ALA A 6 10.23 -22.32 21.29
C ALA A 6 9.39 -22.96 20.18
N GLU A 7 9.08 -24.25 20.33
CA GLU A 7 8.23 -25.01 19.42
C GLU A 7 7.01 -24.17 19.04
N VAL A 8 6.84 -23.92 17.73
CA VAL A 8 5.71 -23.16 17.19
C VAL A 8 4.47 -24.05 17.30
N ARG A 9 3.87 -24.07 18.48
CA ARG A 9 2.61 -24.75 18.75
C ARG A 9 1.49 -23.99 18.03
N ALA A 10 0.64 -24.70 17.29
CA ALA A 10 -0.50 -24.08 16.63
C ALA A 10 -1.36 -23.35 17.69
N PRO A 11 -1.64 -22.04 17.51
CA PRO A 11 -2.27 -21.25 18.54
C PRO A 11 -3.69 -21.77 18.79
N GLY A 12 -4.05 -21.93 20.06
CA GLY A 12 -5.40 -22.35 20.45
C GLY A 12 -6.44 -21.27 20.11
N PRO A 13 -7.74 -21.61 20.01
CA PRO A 13 -8.80 -20.64 19.71
C PRO A 13 -8.84 -19.46 20.70
N ARG A 14 -8.45 -19.70 21.97
CA ARG A 14 -8.31 -18.65 22.99
C ARG A 14 -7.15 -17.70 22.73
N GLU A 15 -6.03 -18.19 22.19
CA GLU A 15 -4.89 -17.36 21.81
C GLU A 15 -5.23 -16.54 20.56
N ILE A 16 -5.96 -17.12 19.60
CA ILE A 16 -6.52 -16.38 18.46
C ILE A 16 -7.45 -15.26 18.94
N LEU A 17 -8.35 -15.56 19.89
CA LEU A 17 -9.24 -14.56 20.47
C LEU A 17 -8.47 -13.45 21.22
N ARG A 18 -7.38 -13.82 21.90
CA ARG A 18 -6.49 -12.88 22.60
C ARG A 18 -5.69 -12.01 21.62
N LEU A 19 -5.30 -12.54 20.46
CA LEU A 19 -4.71 -11.75 19.36
C LEU A 19 -5.73 -10.83 18.70
N LEU A 20 -7.01 -11.23 18.67
CA LEU A 20 -8.14 -10.41 18.22
C LEU A 20 -8.58 -9.34 19.22
N ALA A 21 -8.10 -9.39 20.47
CA ALA A 21 -8.48 -8.45 21.50
C ALA A 21 -8.32 -6.99 21.03
N PRO A 22 -9.25 -6.08 21.38
CA PRO A 22 -9.21 -4.70 20.89
C PRO A 22 -7.96 -3.97 21.40
N PHE A 23 -6.99 -3.76 20.53
CA PHE A 23 -5.84 -2.90 20.80
C PHE A 23 -6.19 -1.44 20.46
N PRO A 24 -5.77 -0.46 21.28
CA PRO A 24 -6.01 0.94 21.00
C PRO A 24 -5.40 1.30 19.62
N GLY A 25 -6.25 1.79 18.70
CA GLY A 25 -5.87 2.15 17.33
C GLY A 25 -6.29 1.18 16.23
N ARG A 26 -6.53 -0.11 16.52
CA ARG A 26 -6.91 -1.11 15.50
C ARG A 26 -8.32 -0.83 14.94
N ALA A 27 -9.28 -0.47 15.80
CA ALA A 27 -10.63 -0.12 15.38
C ALA A 27 -10.67 1.14 14.51
N ALA A 28 -9.88 2.17 14.85
CA ALA A 28 -9.79 3.39 14.04
C ALA A 28 -9.21 3.10 12.64
N MET A 29 -8.17 2.26 12.55
CA MET A 29 -7.62 1.80 11.28
C MET A 29 -8.65 0.98 10.48
N ALA A 30 -9.33 0.04 11.13
CA ALA A 30 -10.32 -0.82 10.49
C ALA A 30 -11.50 -0.01 9.95
N VAL A 31 -12.05 0.92 10.74
CA VAL A 31 -13.13 1.82 10.31
C VAL A 31 -12.68 2.71 9.16
N ARG A 32 -11.45 3.23 9.21
CA ARG A 32 -10.91 4.07 8.12
C ARG A 32 -10.77 3.28 6.82
N VAL A 33 -10.18 2.08 6.87
CA VAL A 33 -10.06 1.21 5.71
C VAL A 33 -11.43 0.80 5.19
N ALA A 34 -12.37 0.43 6.07
CA ALA A 34 -13.73 0.09 5.70
C ALA A 34 -14.46 1.27 5.03
N LEU A 35 -14.31 2.48 5.56
CA LEU A 35 -14.88 3.70 4.99
C LEU A 35 -14.28 4.01 3.61
N ILE A 36 -12.95 3.89 3.43
CA ILE A 36 -12.32 4.07 2.12
C ILE A 36 -12.83 3.01 1.14
N CYS A 37 -12.85 1.73 1.51
CA CYS A 37 -13.36 0.67 0.65
C CYS A 37 -14.83 0.89 0.28
N ALA A 38 -15.68 1.29 1.24
CA ALA A 38 -17.09 1.58 0.98
C ALA A 38 -17.27 2.75 0.00
N LEU A 39 -16.51 3.84 0.18
CA LEU A 39 -16.53 4.98 -0.73
C LEU A 39 -15.99 4.62 -2.12
N VAL A 40 -14.92 3.82 -2.21
CA VAL A 40 -14.38 3.35 -3.49
C VAL A 40 -15.40 2.49 -4.22
N VAL A 41 -16.05 1.55 -3.54
CA VAL A 41 -17.10 0.71 -4.12
C VAL A 41 -18.30 1.57 -4.56
N LEU A 42 -18.70 2.56 -3.74
CA LEU A 42 -19.77 3.49 -4.10
C LEU A 42 -19.45 4.29 -5.36
N VAL A 43 -18.23 4.84 -5.46
CA VAL A 43 -17.80 5.61 -6.65
C VAL A 43 -17.69 4.71 -7.87
N THR A 44 -17.01 3.56 -7.75
CA THR A 44 -16.82 2.63 -8.87
C THR A 44 -18.14 2.06 -9.39
N SER A 45 -19.07 1.71 -8.50
CA SER A 45 -20.42 1.28 -8.89
C SER A 45 -21.24 2.41 -9.49
N GLY A 46 -21.15 3.64 -8.94
CA GLY A 46 -21.87 4.81 -9.46
C GLY A 46 -21.44 5.24 -10.86
N TYR A 47 -20.14 5.15 -11.16
CA TYR A 47 -19.60 5.46 -12.50
C TYR A 47 -19.58 4.25 -13.45
N GLY A 48 -20.06 3.07 -13.00
CA GLY A 48 -20.08 1.85 -13.80
C GLY A 48 -18.68 1.38 -14.24
N THR A 49 -17.63 1.73 -13.48
CA THR A 49 -16.27 1.31 -13.81
C THR A 49 -16.11 -0.19 -13.61
N PRO A 50 -15.41 -0.90 -14.51
CA PRO A 50 -15.20 -2.34 -14.37
C PRO A 50 -14.41 -2.67 -13.10
N GLU A 51 -14.69 -3.84 -12.52
CA GLU A 51 -13.91 -4.47 -11.44
C GLU A 51 -13.73 -3.64 -10.15
N ALA A 52 -14.84 -3.26 -9.52
CA ALA A 52 -14.85 -2.60 -8.20
C ALA A 52 -14.07 -3.36 -7.11
N ALA A 53 -14.02 -4.71 -7.20
CA ALA A 53 -13.31 -5.54 -6.25
C ALA A 53 -11.78 -5.29 -6.25
N ILE A 54 -11.17 -5.13 -7.44
CA ILE A 54 -9.74 -4.87 -7.53
C ILE A 54 -9.42 -3.46 -7.03
N SER A 55 -10.27 -2.48 -7.36
CA SER A 55 -10.15 -1.12 -6.84
C SER A 55 -10.18 -1.08 -5.30
N ALA A 56 -11.09 -1.84 -4.68
CA ALA A 56 -11.15 -1.96 -3.23
C ALA A 56 -9.93 -2.69 -2.64
N TYR A 57 -9.38 -3.69 -3.36
CA TYR A 57 -8.19 -4.39 -2.91
C TYR A 57 -6.95 -3.48 -2.84
N VAL A 58 -6.79 -2.56 -3.80
CA VAL A 58 -5.69 -1.57 -3.82
C VAL A 58 -5.66 -0.74 -2.52
N VAL A 59 -6.82 -0.44 -1.92
CA VAL A 59 -6.94 0.32 -0.68
C VAL A 59 -6.13 -0.29 0.48
N PHE A 60 -6.03 -1.62 0.54
CA PHE A 60 -5.26 -2.31 1.59
C PHE A 60 -3.76 -2.04 1.49
N PHE A 61 -3.24 -1.83 0.28
CA PHE A 61 -1.84 -1.47 0.10
C PHE A 61 -1.59 -0.01 0.41
N LEU A 62 -2.54 0.88 0.12
CA LEU A 62 -2.38 2.33 0.28
C LEU A 62 -2.42 2.80 1.74
N ASN A 63 -3.06 2.04 2.64
CA ASN A 63 -3.30 2.48 4.01
C ASN A 63 -2.24 1.95 5.00
N ARG A 64 -1.52 2.89 5.62
CA ARG A 64 -0.61 2.67 6.76
C ARG A 64 -1.12 3.38 8.01
N ALA A 65 -0.59 3.06 9.18
CA ALA A 65 -1.02 3.70 10.43
C ALA A 65 -0.93 5.25 10.35
N ASP A 66 0.11 5.75 9.67
CA ASP A 66 0.40 7.18 9.53
C ASP A 66 -0.24 7.82 8.29
N ARG A 67 -0.68 9.08 8.45
CA ARG A 67 -1.20 9.91 7.36
C ARG A 67 -0.17 10.10 6.23
N VAL A 68 1.03 10.57 6.57
CA VAL A 68 2.08 10.91 5.59
C VAL A 68 2.44 9.71 4.73
N THR A 69 2.74 8.57 5.37
CA THR A 69 3.10 7.35 4.65
C THR A 69 1.98 6.87 3.73
N SER A 70 0.73 6.96 4.16
CA SER A 70 -0.43 6.56 3.34
C SER A 70 -0.60 7.46 2.12
N VAL A 71 -0.46 8.79 2.30
CA VAL A 71 -0.57 9.77 1.21
C VAL A 71 0.58 9.63 0.22
N VAL A 72 1.82 9.50 0.70
CA VAL A 72 3.01 9.31 -0.14
C VAL A 72 2.90 8.02 -0.95
N LEU A 73 2.46 6.93 -0.33
CA LEU A 73 2.29 5.65 -1.02
C LEU A 73 1.18 5.72 -2.08
N ALA A 74 0.06 6.40 -1.78
CA ALA A 74 -1.02 6.62 -2.74
C ALA A 74 -0.56 7.48 -3.93
N ALA A 75 0.17 8.57 -3.68
CA ALA A 75 0.73 9.41 -4.73
C ALA A 75 1.76 8.66 -5.59
N ALA A 76 2.66 7.90 -4.96
CA ALA A 76 3.66 7.10 -5.67
C ALA A 76 3.01 6.02 -6.55
N MET A 77 1.95 5.36 -6.06
CA MET A 77 1.19 4.38 -6.83
C MET A 77 0.50 5.01 -8.05
N LEU A 78 -0.12 6.17 -7.88
CA LEU A 78 -0.76 6.89 -8.98
C LEU A 78 0.27 7.33 -10.04
N LEU A 79 1.42 7.84 -9.61
CA LEU A 79 2.49 8.26 -10.50
C LEU A 79 3.04 7.06 -11.28
N LEU A 80 3.24 5.93 -10.60
CA LEU A 80 3.69 4.68 -11.22
C LEU A 80 2.73 4.20 -12.32
N VAL A 81 1.44 4.11 -12.01
CA VAL A 81 0.43 3.66 -12.99
C VAL A 81 0.30 4.64 -14.15
N THR A 82 0.38 5.94 -13.88
CA THR A 82 0.39 6.97 -14.92
C THR A 82 1.60 6.80 -15.85
N LEU A 83 2.78 6.54 -15.30
CA LEU A 83 4.00 6.30 -16.09
C LEU A 83 3.86 5.04 -16.96
N VAL A 84 3.30 3.95 -16.41
CA VAL A 84 3.06 2.71 -17.15
C VAL A 84 2.13 2.96 -18.33
N ILE A 85 1.01 3.64 -18.10
CA ILE A 85 0.04 3.93 -19.16
C ILE A 85 0.64 4.87 -20.20
N ALA A 86 1.36 5.91 -19.79
CA ALA A 86 2.06 6.80 -20.71
C ALA A 86 3.09 6.04 -21.57
N LEU A 87 3.83 5.10 -20.99
CA LEU A 87 4.78 4.25 -21.71
C LEU A 87 4.06 3.35 -22.72
N VAL A 88 2.98 2.68 -22.32
CA VAL A 88 2.18 1.83 -23.21
C VAL A 88 1.59 2.65 -24.36
N VAL A 89 1.02 3.82 -24.09
CA VAL A 89 0.48 4.72 -25.12
C VAL A 89 1.57 5.21 -26.06
N GLY A 90 2.71 5.68 -25.53
CA GLY A 90 3.81 6.19 -26.35
C GLY A 90 4.36 5.14 -27.31
N VAL A 91 4.47 3.89 -26.85
CA VAL A 91 4.92 2.76 -27.68
C VAL A 91 3.82 2.33 -28.66
N ALA A 92 2.56 2.34 -28.23
CA ALA A 92 1.43 1.99 -29.09
C ALA A 92 1.33 2.95 -30.27
N ILE A 93 1.44 4.27 -30.05
CA ILE A 93 1.41 5.28 -31.13
C ILE A 93 2.47 4.98 -32.22
N PHE A 94 3.63 4.46 -31.82
CA PHE A 94 4.71 4.16 -32.76
C PHE A 94 4.57 2.78 -33.45
N SER A 95 3.94 1.80 -32.80
CA SER A 95 3.98 0.40 -33.21
C SER A 95 2.64 -0.19 -33.65
N ILE A 96 1.54 0.54 -33.55
CA ILE A 96 0.19 0.00 -33.77
C ILE A 96 -0.05 -0.47 -35.22
N ASP A 97 0.56 0.21 -36.20
CA ASP A 97 0.37 -0.10 -37.62
C ASP A 97 1.14 -1.35 -38.08
N TYR A 98 2.15 -1.78 -37.33
CA TYR A 98 3.06 -2.87 -37.74
C TYR A 98 3.22 -3.92 -36.64
N SER A 99 2.61 -5.10 -36.83
CA SER A 99 2.67 -6.21 -35.86
C SER A 99 4.09 -6.66 -35.52
N VAL A 100 5.00 -6.68 -36.50
CA VAL A 100 6.41 -7.05 -36.28
C VAL A 100 7.14 -6.02 -35.42
N LEU A 101 6.88 -4.73 -35.67
CA LEU A 101 7.46 -3.63 -34.89
C LEU A 101 6.96 -3.66 -33.45
N ARG A 102 5.67 -3.97 -33.24
CA ARG A 102 5.08 -4.12 -31.91
C ARG A 102 5.76 -5.21 -31.09
N VAL A 103 5.97 -6.40 -31.68
CA VAL A 103 6.67 -7.51 -31.01
C VAL A 103 8.12 -7.13 -30.71
N ALA A 104 8.81 -6.45 -31.63
CA ALA A 104 10.17 -5.97 -31.38
C ALA A 104 10.21 -4.96 -30.23
N CYS A 105 9.28 -4.00 -30.18
CA CYS A 105 9.14 -3.05 -29.08
C CYS A 105 8.86 -3.75 -27.74
N MET A 106 7.96 -4.75 -27.72
CA MET A 106 7.69 -5.55 -26.52
C MET A 106 8.94 -6.25 -26.00
N ALA A 107 9.72 -6.85 -26.89
CA ALA A 107 10.97 -7.52 -26.54
C ALA A 107 11.99 -6.53 -25.97
N VAL A 108 12.21 -5.41 -26.65
CA VAL A 108 13.15 -4.35 -26.21
C VAL A 108 12.71 -3.76 -24.87
N LEU A 109 11.43 -3.46 -24.69
CA LEU A 109 10.89 -2.93 -23.43
C LEU A 109 11.01 -3.94 -22.29
N SER A 110 10.74 -5.21 -22.55
CA SER A 110 10.89 -6.26 -21.54
C SER A 110 12.33 -6.37 -21.07
N VAL A 111 13.30 -6.40 -22.01
CA VAL A 111 14.73 -6.41 -21.67
C VAL A 111 15.11 -5.14 -20.92
N ALA A 112 14.68 -3.97 -21.39
CA ALA A 112 15.00 -2.68 -20.76
C ALA A 112 14.43 -2.57 -19.33
N LEU A 113 13.16 -2.95 -19.14
CA LEU A 113 12.52 -2.93 -17.83
C LEU A 113 13.14 -3.94 -16.88
N LEU A 114 13.43 -5.17 -17.31
CA LEU A 114 14.10 -6.18 -16.48
C LEU A 114 15.54 -5.78 -16.13
N TYR A 115 16.25 -5.14 -17.07
CA TYR A 115 17.57 -4.57 -16.81
C TYR A 115 17.49 -3.45 -15.77
N LEU A 116 16.56 -2.50 -15.94
CA LEU A 116 16.34 -1.41 -14.99
C LEU A 116 15.92 -1.93 -13.61
N THR A 117 15.16 -3.03 -13.58
CA THR A 117 14.77 -3.75 -12.35
C THR A 117 15.98 -4.29 -11.60
N SER A 118 16.99 -4.80 -12.34
CA SER A 118 18.23 -5.33 -11.76
C SER A 118 19.16 -4.21 -11.28
N ALA A 119 19.16 -3.07 -11.98
CA ALA A 119 19.97 -1.90 -11.63
C ALA A 119 19.37 -1.04 -10.50
N SER A 120 18.05 -1.14 -10.24
CA SER A 120 17.32 -0.27 -9.32
C SER A 120 16.85 -0.98 -8.06
N LYS A 121 16.45 -0.21 -7.04
CA LYS A 121 15.71 -0.71 -5.86
C LYS A 121 14.29 -1.20 -6.17
N LEU A 122 13.86 -1.16 -7.44
CA LEU A 122 12.59 -1.67 -7.95
C LEU A 122 12.56 -3.19 -8.15
N ARG A 123 13.60 -3.90 -7.72
CA ARG A 123 13.75 -5.36 -7.86
C ARG A 123 12.48 -6.20 -7.61
N PRO A 124 11.66 -5.94 -6.57
CA PRO A 124 10.46 -6.76 -6.35
C PRO A 124 9.27 -6.43 -7.26
N ILE A 125 9.26 -5.28 -7.94
CA ILE A 125 8.10 -4.78 -8.70
C ILE A 125 8.37 -4.77 -10.21
N GLY A 126 9.64 -4.67 -10.61
CA GLY A 126 9.99 -4.41 -11.99
C GLY A 126 9.64 -5.54 -12.98
N ALA A 127 9.66 -6.80 -12.56
CA ALA A 127 9.15 -7.91 -13.37
C ALA A 127 7.63 -7.81 -13.61
N ILE A 128 6.87 -7.41 -12.58
CA ILE A 128 5.41 -7.19 -12.68
C ILE A 128 5.13 -6.03 -13.63
N LEU A 129 5.92 -4.95 -13.56
CA LEU A 129 5.84 -3.81 -14.47
C LEU A 129 6.08 -4.21 -15.93
N ALA A 130 7.14 -4.99 -16.20
CA ALA A 130 7.42 -5.50 -17.54
C ALA A 130 6.27 -6.35 -18.08
N MET A 131 5.72 -7.23 -17.24
CA MET A 131 4.56 -8.05 -17.58
C MET A 131 3.33 -7.20 -17.92
N ILE A 132 2.99 -6.19 -17.11
CA ILE A 132 1.83 -5.31 -17.35
C ILE A 132 1.99 -4.52 -18.65
N VAL A 133 3.19 -3.97 -18.90
CA VAL A 133 3.46 -3.20 -20.13
C VAL A 133 3.36 -4.09 -21.37
N GLY A 134 3.97 -5.28 -21.33
CA GLY A 134 3.90 -6.25 -22.42
C GLY A 134 2.46 -6.69 -22.70
N PHE A 135 1.72 -7.06 -21.65
CA PHE A 135 0.32 -7.43 -21.76
C PHE A 135 -0.58 -6.30 -22.26
N GLY A 136 -0.34 -5.06 -21.81
CA GLY A 136 -1.07 -3.88 -22.28
C GLY A 136 -0.87 -3.63 -23.78
N LEU A 137 0.36 -3.75 -24.27
CA LEU A 137 0.66 -3.64 -25.71
C LEU A 137 0.05 -4.78 -26.53
N ASP A 138 -0.06 -5.98 -25.96
CA ASP A 138 -0.64 -7.15 -26.62
C ASP A 138 -2.16 -6.97 -26.79
N GLN A 139 -2.84 -6.60 -25.71
CA GLN A 139 -4.28 -6.30 -25.72
C GLN A 139 -4.63 -5.13 -26.65
N LEU A 140 -3.82 -4.07 -26.67
CA LEU A 140 -3.99 -2.97 -27.62
C LEU A 140 -3.88 -3.44 -29.07
N GLY A 141 -3.04 -4.45 -29.31
CA GLY A 141 -2.84 -5.04 -30.61
C GLY A 141 -3.96 -5.94 -31.11
N LEU A 142 -4.84 -6.40 -30.21
CA LEU A 142 -6.02 -7.22 -30.50
C LEU A 142 -7.31 -6.38 -30.51
N ALA A 143 -7.24 -5.11 -30.10
CA ALA A 143 -8.40 -4.24 -30.01
C ALA A 143 -8.99 -3.97 -31.41
N PRO A 144 -10.28 -4.25 -31.65
CA PRO A 144 -10.90 -4.11 -32.96
C PRO A 144 -11.11 -2.64 -33.38
N VAL A 145 -11.19 -1.73 -32.39
CA VAL A 145 -11.36 -0.28 -32.59
C VAL A 145 -10.54 0.50 -31.56
N GLY A 146 -9.88 1.57 -32.02
CA GLY A 146 -9.03 2.43 -31.17
C GLY A 146 -9.77 3.10 -30.00
N GLU A 147 -11.07 3.36 -30.17
CA GLU A 147 -11.90 3.89 -29.08
C GLU A 147 -12.03 2.90 -27.92
N ALA A 148 -12.22 1.61 -28.21
CA ALA A 148 -12.29 0.59 -27.16
C ALA A 148 -10.95 0.44 -26.43
N ALA A 149 -9.84 0.53 -27.16
CA ALA A 149 -8.48 0.51 -26.62
C ALA A 149 -8.22 1.69 -25.67
N THR A 150 -8.51 2.91 -26.10
CA THR A 150 -8.32 4.11 -25.28
C THR A 150 -9.24 4.12 -24.06
N ARG A 151 -10.49 3.68 -24.21
CA ARG A 151 -11.42 3.53 -23.08
C ARG A 151 -10.96 2.47 -22.09
N ALA A 152 -10.43 1.35 -22.56
CA ALA A 152 -9.87 0.31 -21.69
C ALA A 152 -8.67 0.83 -20.87
N LEU A 153 -7.75 1.58 -21.50
CA LEU A 153 -6.64 2.24 -20.81
C LEU A 153 -7.13 3.28 -19.78
N LEU A 154 -8.15 4.06 -20.13
CA LEU A 154 -8.75 5.03 -19.22
C LEU A 154 -9.34 4.33 -17.99
N TYR A 155 -10.08 3.24 -18.18
CA TYR A 155 -10.63 2.47 -17.06
C TYR A 155 -9.54 1.80 -16.22
N ALA A 156 -8.47 1.31 -16.83
CA ALA A 156 -7.32 0.77 -16.11
C ALA A 156 -6.65 1.85 -15.23
N TRP A 157 -6.52 3.09 -15.73
CA TRP A 157 -6.03 4.21 -14.93
C TRP A 157 -7.00 4.55 -13.79
N LEU A 158 -8.30 4.63 -14.11
CA LEU A 158 -9.34 5.02 -13.16
C LEU A 158 -9.51 4.01 -12.01
N MET A 159 -9.28 2.73 -12.28
CA MET A 159 -9.26 1.65 -11.28
C MET A 159 -8.28 1.91 -10.13
N VAL A 160 -7.20 2.64 -10.39
CA VAL A 160 -6.21 3.03 -9.36
C VAL A 160 -6.41 4.46 -8.90
N ALA A 161 -6.78 5.37 -9.81
CA ALA A 161 -6.96 6.79 -9.48
C ALA A 161 -8.12 7.01 -8.49
N ILE A 162 -9.23 6.28 -8.61
CA ILE A 162 -10.35 6.37 -7.67
C ILE A 162 -9.91 6.00 -6.24
N PRO A 163 -9.38 4.79 -5.95
CA PRO A 163 -8.98 4.44 -4.59
C PRO A 163 -7.87 5.34 -4.06
N VAL A 164 -6.94 5.81 -4.90
CA VAL A 164 -5.93 6.80 -4.49
C VAL A 164 -6.59 8.12 -4.08
N GLY A 165 -7.48 8.68 -4.89
CA GLY A 165 -8.14 9.94 -4.61
C GLY A 165 -8.95 9.88 -3.32
N VAL A 166 -9.78 8.83 -3.17
CA VAL A 166 -10.56 8.60 -1.95
C VAL A 166 -9.65 8.40 -0.74
N ALA A 167 -8.59 7.60 -0.87
CA ALA A 167 -7.66 7.36 0.23
C ALA A 167 -6.93 8.64 0.66
N ILE A 168 -6.52 9.50 -0.28
CA ILE A 168 -5.88 10.79 0.03
C ILE A 168 -6.86 11.69 0.79
N VAL A 169 -8.08 11.86 0.28
CA VAL A 169 -9.11 12.71 0.92
C VAL A 169 -9.43 12.21 2.33
N VAL A 170 -9.73 10.92 2.49
CA VAL A 170 -10.07 10.33 3.79
C VAL A 170 -8.89 10.38 4.75
N ASN A 171 -7.66 10.10 4.30
CA ASN A 171 -6.50 10.19 5.17
C ASN A 171 -6.20 11.64 5.59
N LEU A 172 -6.42 12.63 4.71
CA LEU A 172 -6.31 14.05 5.04
C LEU A 172 -7.39 14.57 5.99
N LEU A 173 -8.57 13.94 6.03
CA LEU A 173 -9.66 14.32 6.95
C LEU A 173 -9.55 13.59 8.29
N ILE A 174 -9.31 12.27 8.27
CA ILE A 174 -9.56 11.39 9.42
C ILE A 174 -8.26 10.81 10.01
N ALA A 175 -7.19 10.67 9.22
CA ALA A 175 -6.00 9.96 9.72
C ALA A 175 -5.30 10.76 10.84
N PRO A 176 -4.92 10.10 11.95
CA PRO A 176 -4.16 10.72 13.02
C PRO A 176 -2.78 11.16 12.52
N SER A 177 -2.28 12.29 13.02
CA SER A 177 -0.94 12.73 12.69
C SER A 177 0.10 11.77 13.30
N PRO A 178 1.20 11.45 12.58
CA PRO A 178 2.30 10.63 13.08
C PRO A 178 2.86 11.15 14.42
N ARG A 179 2.81 12.47 14.64
CA ARG A 179 3.16 13.08 15.93
C ARG A 179 2.25 12.63 17.08
N LYS A 180 0.93 12.60 16.88
CA LYS A 180 -0.02 12.14 17.91
C LYS A 180 0.18 10.65 18.22
N LEU A 181 0.46 9.83 17.20
CA LEU A 181 0.78 8.42 17.36
C LEU A 181 2.07 8.20 18.15
N ALA A 182 3.15 8.91 17.79
CA ALA A 182 4.42 8.83 18.51
C ALA A 182 4.28 9.27 19.98
N LEU A 183 3.59 10.38 20.24
CA LEU A 183 3.42 10.90 21.60
C LEU A 183 2.55 9.96 22.46
N ALA A 184 1.49 9.39 21.89
CA ALA A 184 0.63 8.43 22.58
C ALA A 184 1.39 7.15 22.95
N GLN A 185 2.23 6.64 22.04
CA GLN A 185 3.06 5.47 22.32
C GLN A 185 4.12 5.77 23.38
N LEU A 186 4.78 6.94 23.31
CA LEU A 186 5.74 7.39 24.32
C LEU A 186 5.10 7.52 25.71
N ALA A 187 3.92 8.15 25.79
CA ALA A 187 3.16 8.29 27.03
C ALA A 187 2.73 6.93 27.61
N THR A 188 2.38 5.98 26.74
CA THR A 188 2.00 4.62 27.16
C THR A 188 3.20 3.88 27.78
N ARG A 189 4.38 3.99 27.15
CA ARG A 189 5.62 3.39 27.64
C ARG A 189 6.10 4.02 28.95
N LEU A 190 6.03 5.35 29.08
CA LEU A 190 6.36 6.05 30.32
C LEU A 190 5.43 5.65 31.48
N ARG A 191 4.13 5.46 31.21
CA ARG A 191 3.19 4.96 32.22
C ARG A 191 3.46 3.51 32.63
N LEU A 192 3.83 2.65 31.68
CA LEU A 192 4.26 1.28 31.98
C LEU A 192 5.53 1.25 32.83
N ALA A 193 6.52 2.08 32.52
CA ALA A 193 7.72 2.23 33.33
C ALA A 193 7.39 2.72 34.75
N ALA A 194 6.52 3.73 34.87
CA ALA A 194 6.08 4.26 36.16
C ALA A 194 5.32 3.21 37.00
N ARG A 195 4.50 2.35 36.37
CA ARG A 195 3.84 1.22 37.06
C ARG A 195 4.84 0.15 37.50
N ARG A 196 5.85 -0.15 36.67
CA ARG A 196 6.90 -1.09 37.05
C ARG A 196 7.72 -0.60 38.24
N LEU A 197 8.02 0.70 38.29
CA LEU A 197 8.67 1.37 39.43
C LEU A 197 7.84 1.34 40.72
N ARG A 198 6.51 1.14 40.61
CA ARG A 198 5.59 0.97 41.75
C ARG A 198 5.36 -0.49 42.15
N ASP A 199 6.15 -1.40 41.58
CA ASP A 199 6.14 -2.84 41.84
C ASP A 199 4.81 -3.57 41.57
N ASP A 200 4.13 -3.14 40.51
CA ASP A 200 2.94 -3.81 39.99
C ASP A 200 3.37 -5.03 39.14
N ASP A 201 3.14 -6.26 39.63
CA ASP A 201 3.59 -7.50 38.99
C ASP A 201 2.97 -7.73 37.60
N ASP A 202 1.73 -7.28 37.38
CA ASP A 202 1.05 -7.33 36.08
C ASP A 202 1.71 -6.41 35.04
N ALA A 203 2.38 -5.35 35.49
CA ALA A 203 3.09 -4.41 34.61
C ALA A 203 4.43 -4.99 34.10
N ARG A 204 4.97 -6.02 34.75
CA ARG A 204 6.27 -6.62 34.40
C ARG A 204 6.22 -7.32 33.04
N ALA A 205 5.20 -8.15 32.80
CA ALA A 205 5.03 -8.84 31.52
C ALA A 205 4.76 -7.87 30.36
N ALA A 206 3.94 -6.84 30.59
CA ALA A 206 3.63 -5.81 29.60
C ALA A 206 4.84 -4.92 29.26
N PHE A 207 5.67 -4.60 30.26
CA PHE A 207 6.89 -3.83 30.07
C PHE A 207 7.95 -4.62 29.28
N GLU A 208 8.20 -5.88 29.62
CA GLU A 208 9.12 -6.74 28.85
C GLU A 208 8.67 -6.97 27.41
N ALA A 209 7.35 -7.11 27.18
CA ALA A 209 6.81 -7.20 25.83
C ALA A 209 7.08 -5.92 25.02
N SER A 210 6.92 -4.74 25.64
CA SER A 210 7.20 -3.45 24.99
C SER A 210 8.68 -3.25 24.65
N LEU A 211 9.59 -3.79 25.47
CA LEU A 211 11.04 -3.79 25.21
C LEU A 211 11.41 -4.70 24.04
N ARG A 212 10.74 -5.86 23.91
CA ARG A 212 10.96 -6.81 22.79
C ARG A 212 10.45 -6.28 21.45
N GLU A 213 9.37 -5.50 21.46
CA GLU A 213 8.81 -4.87 20.25
C GLU A 213 9.78 -3.85 19.62
N GLY A 214 10.64 -3.25 20.44
CA GLY A 214 11.68 -2.31 20.03
C GLY A 214 11.17 -0.91 19.65
N ASP A 215 12.10 -0.04 19.26
CA ASP A 215 11.83 1.40 19.05
C ASP A 215 11.73 1.80 17.57
N LYS A 216 11.95 0.86 16.63
CA LYS A 216 12.06 1.17 15.19
C LYS A 216 10.85 1.91 14.63
N GLN A 217 9.64 1.50 15.01
CA GLN A 217 8.40 2.13 14.54
C GLN A 217 8.22 3.53 15.12
N MET A 218 8.50 3.71 16.42
CA MET A 218 8.45 4.99 17.11
C MET A 218 9.47 6.00 16.56
N LEU A 219 10.70 5.54 16.26
CA LEU A 219 11.73 6.35 15.61
C LEU A 219 11.34 6.76 14.18
N THR A 220 10.63 5.88 13.45
CA THR A 220 10.11 6.20 12.11
C THR A 220 9.06 7.29 12.20
N TRP A 221 8.14 7.22 13.16
CA TRP A 221 7.13 8.25 13.40
C TRP A 221 7.72 9.58 13.85
N LEU A 222 8.79 9.57 14.65
CA LEU A 222 9.54 10.77 15.03
C LEU A 222 10.25 11.44 13.84
N LYS A 223 10.80 10.66 12.91
CA LYS A 223 11.38 11.21 11.67
C LYS A 223 10.29 11.78 10.74
N LEU A 224 9.13 11.12 10.68
CA LEU A 224 8.00 11.61 9.89
C LEU A 224 7.35 12.85 10.50
N SER A 225 7.34 12.99 11.83
CA SER A 225 6.82 14.21 12.46
C SER A 225 7.71 15.43 12.24
N THR A 226 9.03 15.25 12.06
CA THR A 226 9.90 16.36 11.63
C THR A 226 9.65 16.80 10.19
N LEU A 227 9.13 15.92 9.34
CA LEU A 227 8.72 16.25 7.96
C LEU A 227 7.38 16.99 7.88
N GLU A 228 6.51 16.85 8.88
CA GLU A 228 5.24 17.60 8.93
C GLU A 228 5.43 19.09 9.29
N GLY A 229 6.60 19.48 9.80
CA GLY A 229 6.85 20.88 10.20
C GLY A 229 6.05 21.30 11.43
N SER A 230 6.54 22.31 12.13
CA SER A 230 5.92 22.86 13.34
C SER A 230 4.56 23.51 13.08
#